data_AF-A0A972GNY1-F1
#
_entry.id   AF-A0A972GNY1-F1
#
_cell.length_a   1.000
_cell.length_b   1.000
_cell.length_c   1.000
_cell.angle_alpha   90.00
_cell.angle_beta   90.00
_cell.angle_gamma   90.00
#
_symmetry.space_group_name_H-M   'P 1'
#
loop_
_entity.id
_entity.type
_entity.pdbx_description
1 polymer ?
#
loop_
_entity_poly.entity_id
_entity_poly.type
_entity_poly.pdbx_seq_one_letter_code
_entity_poly.pdbx_strand_id
1 'polypeptide(L)'
;MDELVQRLSDGEHPVTAGGPNPSVTQFKQSIDREYVHIKFTGTRGGTDLGVKLDKMASQLDADFEQGVGTVHIEGTLTLNYVPVRCVATIDLATLNGTGHLVVLEQQPAS
;
A
#
# COMPACT_ATOMS: atom_id res chain seq x y z
N MET A 1 3.21 2.71 21.00
CA MET A 1 2.84 2.39 19.61
C MET A 1 1.34 2.62 19.48
N ASP A 2 0.88 3.20 18.39
CA ASP A 2 -0.56 3.34 18.11
C ASP A 2 -1.22 1.97 17.84
N GLU A 3 -2.43 1.72 18.35
CA GLU A 3 -3.10 0.40 18.26
C GLU A 3 -3.39 0.00 16.80
N LEU A 4 -3.77 0.96 15.94
CA LEU A 4 -4.03 0.67 14.54
C LEU A 4 -2.73 0.30 13.83
N VAL A 5 -1.66 1.04 14.08
CA VAL A 5 -0.32 0.74 13.54
C VAL A 5 0.13 -0.65 13.99
N GLN A 6 0.03 -0.96 15.28
CA GLN A 6 0.41 -2.28 15.80
C GLN A 6 -0.41 -3.39 15.13
N ARG A 7 -1.73 -3.23 15.05
CA ARG A 7 -2.60 -4.22 14.41
C ARG A 7 -2.23 -4.44 12.95
N LEU A 8 -2.01 -3.37 12.18
CA LEU A 8 -1.68 -3.46 10.76
C LEU A 8 -0.23 -3.90 10.50
N SER A 9 0.61 -3.92 11.53
CA SER A 9 1.97 -4.47 11.46
C SER A 9 2.02 -5.95 11.86
N ASP A 10 0.94 -6.49 12.42
CA ASP A 10 0.87 -7.86 12.92
C ASP A 10 0.18 -8.78 11.90
N GLY A 11 1.00 -9.28 10.97
CA GLY A 11 0.57 -10.21 9.92
C GLY A 11 0.08 -9.51 8.65
N GLU A 12 -0.49 -10.31 7.75
CA GLU A 12 -1.01 -9.85 6.45
C GLU A 12 -2.50 -9.52 6.54
N HIS A 13 -2.88 -8.40 5.93
CA HIS A 13 -4.27 -7.93 5.92
C HIS A 13 -4.80 -7.76 4.50
N PRO A 14 -6.09 -8.02 4.27
CA PRO A 14 -6.69 -7.79 2.96
C PRO A 14 -6.66 -6.30 2.61
N VAL A 15 -6.21 -6.00 1.39
CA VAL A 15 -6.13 -4.65 0.85
C VAL A 15 -6.78 -4.54 -0.52
N THR A 16 -7.18 -3.33 -0.87
CA THR A 16 -7.59 -2.92 -2.22
C THR A 16 -6.79 -1.69 -2.64
N ALA A 17 -6.30 -1.68 -3.87
CA ALA A 17 -5.58 -0.55 -4.45
C ALA A 17 -6.52 0.40 -5.20
N GLY A 18 -6.30 1.71 -5.05
CA GLY A 18 -7.06 2.76 -5.70
C GLY A 18 -8.18 3.34 -4.83
N GLY A 19 -9.12 4.03 -5.47
CA GLY A 19 -10.27 4.69 -4.83
C GLY A 19 -11.52 3.80 -4.78
N PRO A 20 -12.71 4.39 -4.53
CA PRO A 20 -13.98 3.65 -4.38
C PRO A 20 -14.38 2.78 -5.58
N ASN A 21 -14.03 3.21 -6.80
CA ASN A 21 -14.24 2.46 -8.05
C ASN A 21 -12.90 2.35 -8.78
N PRO A 22 -12.01 1.45 -8.33
CA PRO A 22 -10.64 1.41 -8.83
C PRO A 22 -10.59 0.78 -10.23
N SER A 23 -9.62 1.20 -11.04
CA SER A 23 -9.32 0.61 -12.35
C SER A 23 -7.82 0.49 -12.53
N VAL A 24 -7.38 -0.50 -13.30
CA VAL A 24 -5.95 -0.75 -13.56
C VAL A 24 -5.28 0.49 -14.16
N THR A 25 -5.98 1.19 -15.06
CA THR A 25 -5.50 2.44 -15.65
C THR A 25 -5.25 3.52 -14.61
N GLN A 26 -6.20 3.76 -13.69
CA GLN A 26 -6.02 4.74 -12.63
C GLN A 26 -4.92 4.33 -11.65
N PHE A 27 -4.83 3.04 -11.33
CA PHE A 27 -3.78 2.52 -10.46
C PHE A 27 -2.40 2.71 -11.09
N LYS A 28 -2.25 2.42 -12.39
CA LYS A 28 -1.03 2.71 -13.14
C LYS A 28 -0.68 4.21 -13.11
N GLN A 29 -1.67 5.09 -13.32
CA GLN A 29 -1.45 6.54 -13.24
C GLN A 29 -0.99 6.99 -11.85
N SER A 30 -1.51 6.38 -10.78
CA SER A 30 -1.06 6.63 -9.41
C SER A 30 0.39 6.16 -9.18
N ILE A 31 0.75 4.98 -9.70
CA ILE A 31 2.13 4.48 -9.68
C ILE A 31 3.08 5.41 -10.42
N ASP A 32 2.69 5.87 -11.62
CA ASP A 32 3.49 6.77 -12.44
C ASP A 32 3.78 8.10 -11.67
N ARG A 33 2.81 8.57 -10.90
CA ARG A 33 2.88 9.76 -10.02
C ARG A 33 3.55 9.53 -8.66
N GLU A 34 4.00 8.31 -8.38
CA GLU A 34 4.65 7.92 -7.12
C GLU A 34 3.77 8.12 -5.88
N TYR A 35 2.45 8.06 -6.06
CA TYR A 35 1.49 8.21 -4.97
C TYR A 35 0.27 7.33 -5.21
N VAL A 36 0.13 6.29 -4.40
CA VAL A 36 -0.92 5.27 -4.53
C VAL A 36 -1.84 5.29 -3.32
N HIS A 37 -3.09 4.90 -3.54
CA HIS A 37 -4.06 4.68 -2.48
C HIS A 37 -4.14 3.19 -2.19
N ILE A 38 -3.96 2.80 -0.92
CA ILE A 38 -4.10 1.43 -0.46
C ILE A 38 -5.10 1.43 0.69
N LYS A 39 -6.17 0.66 0.53
CA LYS A 39 -7.22 0.52 1.53
C LYS A 39 -7.10 -0.82 2.23
N PHE A 40 -6.85 -0.80 3.53
CA PHE A 40 -6.98 -1.99 4.38
C PHE A 40 -8.45 -2.23 4.67
N THR A 41 -9.02 -3.30 4.11
CA THR A 41 -10.47 -3.57 4.13
C THR A 41 -10.92 -4.33 5.38
N GLY A 42 -9.99 -4.99 6.06
CA GLY A 42 -10.25 -5.75 7.29
C GLY A 42 -10.45 -4.91 8.56
N THR A 43 -10.33 -3.59 8.48
CA THR A 43 -10.56 -2.68 9.62
C THR A 43 -12.00 -2.19 9.67
N ARG A 44 -12.49 -1.75 10.85
CA ARG A 44 -13.85 -1.21 11.01
C ARG A 44 -14.01 0.08 10.18
N GLY A 45 -14.79 0.02 9.10
CA GLY A 45 -14.96 1.14 8.15
C GLY A 45 -13.88 1.23 7.07
N GLY A 46 -12.88 0.34 7.10
CA GLY A 46 -11.70 0.40 6.26
C GLY A 46 -10.69 1.47 6.69
N THR A 47 -9.44 1.31 6.28
CA THR A 47 -8.39 2.31 6.50
C THR A 47 -7.76 2.65 5.16
N ASP A 48 -8.10 3.83 4.64
CA ASP A 48 -7.58 4.36 3.38
C ASP A 48 -6.28 5.11 3.63
N LEU A 49 -5.19 4.65 3.00
CA LEU A 49 -3.85 5.19 3.16
C LEU A 49 -3.36 5.75 1.82
N GLY A 50 -2.91 7.00 1.84
CA GLY A 50 -2.10 7.56 0.75
C GLY A 50 -0.63 7.23 0.99
N VAL A 51 -0.03 6.50 0.07
CA VAL A 51 1.32 5.95 0.20
C VAL A 51 2.22 6.60 -0.84
N LYS A 52 3.31 7.24 -0.38
CA LYS A 52 4.36 7.73 -1.26
C LYS A 52 5.20 6.54 -1.72
N LEU A 53 5.05 6.17 -2.99
CA LEU A 53 5.66 4.97 -3.57
C LEU A 53 7.19 5.08 -3.58
N ASP A 54 7.86 4.00 -3.19
CA ASP A 54 9.28 3.76 -3.41
C ASP A 54 9.43 2.81 -4.60
N LYS A 55 9.64 3.36 -5.80
CA LYS A 55 9.80 2.58 -7.03
C LYS A 55 11.02 1.66 -7.01
N MET A 56 12.05 2.00 -6.22
CA MET A 56 13.27 1.18 -6.15
C MET A 56 13.06 -0.06 -5.28
N ALA A 57 12.18 0.01 -4.28
CA ALA A 57 11.81 -1.12 -3.43
C ALA A 57 10.61 -1.91 -3.96
N SER A 58 9.89 -1.38 -4.95
CA SER A 58 8.70 -2.02 -5.54
C SER A 58 9.07 -2.91 -6.73
N GLN A 59 8.29 -3.96 -6.97
CA GLN A 59 8.35 -4.79 -8.18
C GLN A 59 7.09 -4.55 -9.00
N LEU A 60 7.26 -3.86 -10.14
CA LEU A 60 6.16 -3.35 -10.96
C LEU A 60 6.08 -4.05 -12.33
N ASP A 61 6.71 -5.23 -12.45
CA ASP A 61 6.83 -6.01 -13.69
C ASP A 61 5.55 -6.82 -13.96
N ALA A 62 4.42 -6.12 -14.13
CA ALA A 62 3.13 -6.69 -14.48
C ALA A 62 2.56 -6.05 -15.74
N ASP A 63 1.60 -6.72 -16.40
CA ASP A 63 0.97 -6.23 -17.62
C ASP A 63 -0.25 -5.37 -17.26
N PHE A 64 -0.01 -4.06 -17.14
CA PHE A 64 -1.07 -3.08 -16.87
C PHE A 64 -1.99 -2.84 -18.07
N GLU A 65 -1.60 -3.19 -19.30
CA GLU A 65 -2.46 -3.04 -20.47
C GLU A 65 -3.53 -4.12 -20.50
N GLN A 66 -3.15 -5.36 -20.20
CA GLN A 66 -4.06 -6.50 -20.09
C GLN A 66 -4.68 -6.65 -18.69
N GLY A 67 -4.15 -5.94 -17.69
CA GLY A 67 -4.63 -6.03 -16.30
C GLY A 67 -4.33 -7.37 -15.65
N VAL A 68 -3.19 -7.99 -15.98
CA VAL A 68 -2.81 -9.31 -15.50
C VAL A 68 -1.46 -9.30 -14.79
N GLY A 69 -1.33 -10.23 -13.84
CA GLY A 69 -0.14 -10.35 -12.99
C GLY A 69 -0.33 -9.66 -11.65
N THR A 70 0.76 -9.62 -10.90
CA THR A 70 0.79 -9.15 -9.52
C THR A 70 1.92 -8.14 -9.37
N VAL A 71 1.68 -7.06 -8.64
CA VAL A 71 2.70 -6.07 -8.31
C VAL A 71 2.98 -6.07 -6.82
N HIS A 72 4.25 -5.92 -6.48
CA HIS A 72 4.69 -5.65 -5.11
C HIS A 72 4.96 -4.15 -4.97
N ILE A 73 4.28 -3.53 -4.02
CA ILE A 73 4.34 -2.09 -3.77
C ILE A 73 4.90 -1.86 -2.38
N GLU A 74 5.90 -1.00 -2.33
CA GLU A 74 6.42 -0.45 -1.09
C GLU A 74 6.39 1.06 -1.13
N GLY A 75 6.09 1.68 -0.01
CA GLY A 75 6.16 3.13 0.10
C GLY A 75 5.94 3.62 1.52
N THR A 76 6.20 4.89 1.75
CA THR A 76 6.21 5.46 3.10
C THR A 76 5.04 6.39 3.32
N LEU A 77 4.57 6.45 4.57
CA LEU A 77 3.60 7.43 5.04
C LEU A 77 3.77 7.64 6.55
N THR A 78 3.05 8.62 7.09
CA THR A 78 2.90 8.81 8.54
C THR A 78 1.47 8.47 8.92
N LEU A 79 1.28 7.45 9.77
CA LEU A 79 -0.03 7.06 10.31
C LEU A 79 -0.04 7.32 11.81
N ASN A 80 -0.98 8.13 12.28
CA ASN A 80 -1.12 8.48 13.71
C ASN A 80 0.21 8.93 14.34
N TYR A 81 0.94 9.81 13.65
CA TYR A 81 2.28 10.33 14.02
C TYR A 81 3.42 9.29 14.02
N VAL A 82 3.16 8.06 13.58
CA VAL A 82 4.18 7.02 13.43
C VAL A 82 4.61 6.94 11.97
N PRO A 83 5.90 7.18 11.64
CA PRO A 83 6.43 6.90 10.32
C PRO A 83 6.41 5.40 10.05
N VAL A 84 5.83 5.00 8.93
CA VAL A 84 5.70 3.59 8.54
C VAL A 84 6.00 3.41 7.05
N ARG A 85 6.39 2.20 6.69
CA ARG A 85 6.39 1.70 5.33
C ARG A 85 5.19 0.78 5.15
N CYS A 86 4.38 1.06 4.14
CA CYS A 86 3.34 0.16 3.67
C CYS A 86 3.96 -0.80 2.66
N VAL A 87 3.71 -2.09 2.85
CA VAL A 87 4.14 -3.17 1.95
C VAL A 87 2.88 -3.90 1.51
N ALA A 88 2.63 -3.99 0.20
CA ALA A 88 1.42 -4.59 -0.34
C ALA A 88 1.69 -5.35 -1.64
N THR A 89 1.10 -6.53 -1.76
CA THR A 89 1.06 -7.32 -3.00
C THR A 89 -0.33 -7.21 -3.59
N ILE A 90 -0.47 -6.78 -4.85
CA ILE A 90 -1.75 -6.48 -5.51
C ILE A 90 -1.89 -7.26 -6.81
N ASP A 91 -2.97 -8.01 -6.95
CA ASP A 91 -3.39 -8.63 -8.20
C ASP A 91 -4.05 -7.59 -9.11
N LEU A 92 -3.57 -7.45 -10.36
CA LEU A 92 -4.08 -6.42 -11.27
C LEU A 92 -5.50 -6.69 -11.78
N ALA A 93 -5.92 -7.94 -11.89
CA ALA A 93 -7.24 -8.29 -12.40
C ALA A 93 -8.36 -7.85 -11.44
N THR A 94 -8.06 -7.85 -10.14
CA THR A 94 -9.02 -7.51 -9.08
C THR A 94 -8.71 -6.21 -8.35
N LEU A 95 -7.47 -5.73 -8.44
CA LEU A 95 -6.89 -4.66 -7.60
C LEU A 95 -6.95 -4.95 -6.11
N ASN A 96 -7.07 -6.22 -5.74
CA ASN A 96 -7.05 -6.68 -4.36
C ASN A 96 -5.77 -7.45 -4.06
N GLY A 97 -5.48 -7.62 -2.78
CA GLY A 97 -4.39 -8.47 -2.34
C GLY A 97 -4.18 -8.41 -0.84
N THR A 98 -2.93 -8.52 -0.41
CA THR A 98 -2.56 -8.42 1.00
C THR A 98 -1.50 -7.35 1.24
N GLY A 99 -1.46 -6.82 2.45
CA GLY A 99 -0.41 -5.94 2.88
C GLY A 99 -0.33 -5.77 4.38
N HIS A 100 0.73 -5.12 4.82
CA HIS A 100 1.02 -4.82 6.21
C HIS A 100 1.84 -3.53 6.33
N LEU A 101 2.00 -3.05 7.56
CA LEU A 101 2.85 -1.90 7.88
C LEU A 101 4.15 -2.36 8.56
N VAL A 102 5.23 -1.68 8.24
CA VAL A 102 6.52 -1.80 8.92
C VAL A 102 6.82 -0.46 9.56
N VAL A 103 7.02 -0.42 10.88
CA VAL A 103 7.38 0.82 11.55
C VAL A 103 8.81 1.20 11.22
N LEU A 104 8.98 2.43 10.77
CA LEU A 104 10.30 3.01 10.53
C LEU A 104 10.74 3.62 11.85
N GLU A 105 11.68 2.99 12.54
CA GLU A 105 12.29 3.60 13.71
C GLU A 105 12.80 4.99 13.32
N GLN A 106 12.41 6.01 14.10
CA GLN A 106 13.12 7.28 14.04
C GLN A 106 14.52 6.98 14.55
N GLN A 107 15.48 6.89 13.64
CA GLN A 107 16.88 6.87 14.02
C GLN A 107 17.08 8.09 14.93
N PRO A 108 17.43 7.90 16.22
CA PRO A 108 17.63 9.05 17.09
C PRO A 108 18.68 9.93 16.43
N ALA A 109 18.34 11.22 16.27
CA ALA A 109 19.29 12.21 15.79
C ALA A 109 20.58 12.04 16.60
N SER A 110 21.65 11.64 15.92
CA SER A 110 22.95 11.39 16.51
C SER A 110 23.59 12.69 16.99
#